data_AF-A0A3A0G1E4-F1
#
_entry.id   AF-A0A3A0G1E4-F1
#
_cell.length_a   1.000
_cell.length_b   1.000
_cell.length_c   1.000
_cell.angle_alpha   90.00
_cell.angle_beta   90.00
_cell.angle_gamma   90.00
#
_symmetry.space_group_name_H-M   'P 1'
#
loop_
_entity.id
_entity.type
_entity.pdbx_description
1 polymer ?
#
loop_
_entity_poly.entity_id
_entity_poly.type
_entity_poly.pdbx_seq_one_letter_code
_entity_poly.pdbx_strand_id
1 'polypeptide(L)'
;MMVTAKNNTAYSAQFNGLPDELWGFLPNPAGILEREAVFNTDQLIELFEANYGDELQVLGMVGTHPNSGPRSFYDPFMEGETLEDYSNVGRHSMMVAACTLVITEALSRAELLTKAESRQAVSRALLHDACKPYDIFLNRRIAAGQLSLRALEDSAMLGKIEEELIRFGADRELAHLLVHDYGSETGAGIRNVRSLLSISQSGLELTPGCSMVKQITHLADDLVFSAAPTGELSDQHWILTAHERYSATQFFRKAYTTWRVGLGLNGDGQMCEVTDVYSVPADIFVLGPLHGLSSWISNTCCNRICLLLSELDHVDPAESVKRFVQSRIRGLIASA
;
A
#
# COMPACT_ATOMS: atom_id res chain seq x y z
N MET A 1 -10.51 -23.69 20.25
CA MET A 1 -11.14 -22.94 21.36
C MET A 1 -11.65 -21.64 20.76
N MET A 2 -12.95 -21.55 20.47
CA MET A 2 -13.59 -20.34 19.92
C MET A 2 -13.60 -19.27 21.01
N VAL A 3 -12.81 -18.22 20.85
CA VAL A 3 -12.91 -17.03 21.68
C VAL A 3 -14.11 -16.25 21.18
N THR A 4 -15.21 -16.35 21.93
CA THR A 4 -16.43 -15.59 21.67
C THR A 4 -16.19 -14.15 22.14
N ALA A 5 -16.09 -13.23 21.19
CA ALA A 5 -16.16 -11.80 21.44
C ALA A 5 -17.57 -11.45 21.96
N LYS A 6 -17.74 -11.51 23.29
CA LYS A 6 -18.91 -10.98 23.97
C LYS A 6 -18.46 -9.87 24.91
N ASN A 7 -18.64 -8.63 24.46
CA ASN A 7 -19.08 -7.48 25.25
C ASN A 7 -19.08 -6.22 24.36
N ASN A 8 -20.21 -5.92 23.69
CA ASN A 8 -20.47 -4.56 23.17
C ASN A 8 -21.94 -4.37 22.69
N THR A 9 -22.92 -4.69 23.52
CA THR A 9 -24.35 -4.65 23.13
C THR A 9 -24.94 -3.27 22.86
N ALA A 10 -24.29 -2.17 23.28
CA ALA A 10 -24.77 -0.81 23.00
C ALA A 10 -24.32 -0.29 21.62
N TYR A 11 -23.07 -0.57 21.21
CA TYR A 11 -22.54 -0.20 19.89
C TYR A 11 -22.89 -1.23 18.81
N SER A 12 -23.07 -2.52 19.15
CA SER A 12 -23.36 -3.57 18.15
C SER A 12 -24.69 -3.38 17.42
N ALA A 13 -25.66 -2.65 18.00
CA ALA A 13 -26.94 -2.41 17.34
C ALA A 13 -26.84 -1.37 16.20
N GLN A 14 -25.89 -0.43 16.24
CA GLN A 14 -25.65 0.55 15.18
C GLN A 14 -24.66 0.07 14.11
N PHE A 15 -23.75 -0.85 14.46
CA PHE A 15 -22.70 -1.35 13.55
C PHE A 15 -22.92 -2.82 13.13
N ASN A 16 -24.18 -3.26 13.06
CA ASN A 16 -24.59 -4.54 12.47
C ASN A 16 -24.29 -4.52 10.96
N GLY A 17 -23.03 -4.73 10.58
CA GLY A 17 -22.62 -4.70 9.17
C GLY A 17 -21.12 -4.69 8.91
N LEU A 18 -20.25 -4.80 9.93
CA LEU A 18 -18.82 -4.99 9.69
C LEU A 18 -18.61 -6.33 8.96
N PRO A 19 -18.02 -6.34 7.73
CA PRO A 19 -17.90 -7.56 6.95
C PRO A 19 -17.04 -8.62 7.65
N ASP A 20 -17.40 -9.90 7.49
CA ASP A 20 -16.60 -11.05 7.96
C ASP A 20 -15.15 -11.00 7.43
N GLU A 21 -14.94 -10.31 6.30
CA GLU A 21 -13.65 -10.03 5.66
C GLU A 21 -12.65 -9.29 6.57
N LEU A 22 -13.13 -8.46 7.51
CA LEU A 22 -12.28 -7.73 8.45
C LEU A 22 -11.58 -8.65 9.46
N TRP A 23 -12.11 -9.86 9.63
CA TRP A 23 -11.66 -10.85 10.61
C TRP A 23 -11.23 -12.17 9.94
N GLY A 24 -11.22 -12.21 8.60
CA GLY A 24 -11.18 -13.42 7.79
C GLY A 24 -9.99 -14.32 8.06
N PHE A 25 -10.26 -15.63 8.14
CA PHE A 25 -9.25 -16.68 8.04
C PHE A 25 -8.56 -16.57 6.67
N LEU A 26 -7.25 -16.31 6.66
CA LEU A 26 -6.47 -16.36 5.43
C LEU A 26 -6.44 -17.81 4.92
N PRO A 27 -6.81 -18.09 3.66
CA PRO A 27 -6.68 -19.43 3.07
C PRO A 27 -5.24 -19.93 3.19
N ASN A 28 -5.09 -21.26 3.10
CA ASN A 28 -3.78 -21.89 3.08
C ASN A 28 -2.93 -21.23 1.97
N PRO A 29 -1.78 -20.60 2.28
CA PRO A 29 -0.96 -19.90 1.29
C PRO A 29 -0.41 -20.85 0.21
N ALA A 30 -0.44 -22.17 0.47
CA ALA A 30 -0.03 -23.18 -0.49
C ALA A 30 -0.92 -23.15 -1.75
N GLY A 31 -0.31 -22.77 -2.88
CA GLY A 31 -0.92 -22.86 -4.21
C GLY A 31 -1.52 -21.57 -4.77
N ILE A 32 -1.52 -20.44 -4.05
CA ILE A 32 -1.94 -19.14 -4.63
C ILE A 32 -0.94 -18.74 -5.72
N LEU A 33 0.35 -18.63 -5.36
CA LEU A 33 1.40 -18.20 -6.29
C LEU A 33 1.64 -19.19 -7.45
N GLU A 34 1.31 -20.47 -7.27
CA GLU A 34 1.49 -21.51 -8.30
C GLU A 34 0.45 -21.42 -9.42
N ARG A 35 -0.69 -20.75 -9.17
CA ARG A 35 -1.81 -20.62 -10.12
C ARG A 35 -1.85 -19.28 -10.81
N GLU A 36 -1.16 -18.29 -10.24
CA GLU A 36 -1.18 -16.91 -10.70
C GLU A 36 -0.02 -16.63 -11.64
N ALA A 37 -0.23 -15.70 -12.57
CA ALA A 37 0.81 -15.34 -13.51
C ALA A 37 1.91 -14.52 -12.85
N VAL A 38 3.15 -14.82 -13.25
CA VAL A 38 4.35 -14.12 -12.84
C VAL A 38 4.69 -13.06 -13.88
N PHE A 39 5.05 -11.88 -13.40
CA PHE A 39 5.47 -10.74 -14.21
C PHE A 39 6.90 -10.33 -13.84
N ASN A 40 7.72 -10.03 -14.86
CA ASN A 40 9.05 -9.45 -14.69
C ASN A 40 8.97 -7.96 -15.09
N THR A 41 9.56 -7.11 -14.25
CA THR A 41 9.55 -5.65 -14.39
C THR A 41 10.58 -5.13 -15.40
N ASP A 42 11.60 -5.90 -15.78
CA ASP A 42 12.67 -5.45 -16.70
C ASP A 42 12.10 -4.94 -18.03
N GLN A 43 11.04 -5.58 -18.53
CA GLN A 43 10.37 -5.23 -19.78
C GLN A 43 9.54 -3.92 -19.69
N LEU A 44 9.29 -3.43 -18.47
CA LEU A 44 8.56 -2.18 -18.24
C LEU A 44 9.50 -0.98 -18.11
N ILE A 45 10.80 -1.21 -17.90
CA ILE A 45 11.77 -0.13 -17.63
C ILE A 45 11.80 0.87 -18.79
N GLU A 46 11.97 0.39 -20.03
CA GLU A 46 12.04 1.26 -21.22
C GLU A 46 10.74 2.08 -21.40
N LEU A 47 9.59 1.47 -21.14
CA LEU A 47 8.29 2.14 -21.20
C LEU A 47 8.23 3.31 -20.19
N PHE A 48 8.67 3.08 -18.95
CA PHE A 48 8.64 4.11 -17.92
C PHE A 48 9.75 5.15 -18.08
N GLU A 49 10.94 4.78 -18.57
CA GLU A 49 12.00 5.74 -18.91
C GLU A 49 11.53 6.73 -19.99
N ALA A 50 10.80 6.24 -21.01
CA ALA A 50 10.31 7.07 -22.09
C ALA A 50 9.18 8.04 -21.66
N ASN A 51 8.35 7.66 -20.69
CA ASN A 51 7.11 8.38 -20.36
C ASN A 51 7.11 9.05 -18.97
N TYR A 52 7.98 8.61 -18.06
CA TYR A 52 8.05 9.01 -16.64
C TYR A 52 9.52 9.14 -16.18
N GLY A 53 10.37 9.70 -17.05
CA GLY A 53 11.80 9.85 -16.81
C GLY A 53 12.13 10.70 -15.57
N ASP A 54 11.33 11.73 -15.28
CA ASP A 54 11.51 12.56 -14.09
C ASP A 54 11.29 11.74 -12.81
N GLU A 55 10.24 10.93 -12.78
CA GLU A 55 9.95 10.04 -11.64
C GLU A 55 11.03 8.98 -11.46
N LEU A 56 11.55 8.40 -12.56
CA LEU A 56 12.68 7.46 -12.48
C LEU A 56 13.99 8.14 -12.04
N GLN A 57 14.21 9.40 -12.41
CA GLN A 57 15.34 10.17 -11.90
C GLN A 57 15.24 10.36 -10.38
N VAL A 58 14.04 10.62 -9.85
CA VAL A 58 13.80 10.68 -8.40
C VAL A 58 14.10 9.33 -7.74
N LEU A 59 13.64 8.21 -8.31
CA LEU A 59 14.00 6.88 -7.80
C LEU A 59 15.52 6.62 -7.82
N GLY A 60 16.22 7.10 -8.86
CA GLY A 60 17.68 7.06 -8.96
C GLY A 60 18.37 7.84 -7.84
N MET A 61 17.88 9.06 -7.57
CA MET A 61 18.35 9.90 -6.48
C MET A 61 18.20 9.18 -5.13
N VAL A 62 17.01 8.69 -4.81
CA VAL A 62 16.75 8.03 -3.51
C VAL A 62 17.22 6.58 -3.44
N GLY A 63 17.73 6.01 -4.54
CA GLY A 63 18.37 4.68 -4.56
C GLY A 63 17.45 3.50 -4.66
N THR A 64 16.22 3.76 -5.06
CA THR A 64 15.19 2.76 -5.30
C THR A 64 14.96 2.55 -6.79
N HIS A 65 15.82 3.05 -7.68
CA HIS A 65 15.69 2.76 -9.11
C HIS A 65 15.83 1.25 -9.36
N PRO A 66 15.04 0.62 -10.26
CA PRO A 66 15.17 -0.81 -10.57
C PRO A 66 16.58 -1.27 -10.93
N ASN A 67 17.38 -0.38 -11.52
CA ASN A 67 18.76 -0.66 -11.94
C ASN A 67 19.84 -0.08 -11.00
N SER A 68 19.50 0.38 -9.79
CA SER A 68 20.49 1.00 -8.90
C SER A 68 21.52 0.02 -8.32
N GLY A 69 21.10 -1.23 -8.05
CA GLY A 69 21.91 -2.23 -7.36
C GLY A 69 22.37 -1.81 -5.96
N PRO A 70 23.36 -2.52 -5.37
CA PRO A 70 23.91 -2.20 -4.06
C PRO A 70 24.63 -0.84 -4.05
N ARG A 71 24.28 0.03 -3.11
CA ARG A 71 24.94 1.34 -2.91
C ARG A 71 25.02 1.73 -1.44
N SER A 72 25.88 2.68 -1.12
CA SER A 72 26.02 3.23 0.23
C SER A 72 24.87 4.20 0.54
N PHE A 73 24.18 3.99 1.65
CA PHE A 73 23.10 4.84 2.15
C PHE A 73 23.46 5.41 3.50
N TYR A 74 23.30 6.73 3.65
CA TYR A 74 23.40 7.38 4.93
C TYR A 74 22.14 7.10 5.75
N ASP A 75 22.31 6.60 6.98
CA ASP A 75 21.23 6.46 7.95
C ASP A 75 21.11 7.79 8.74
N PRO A 76 20.09 8.63 8.49
CA PRO A 76 19.94 9.90 9.21
C PRO A 76 19.61 9.73 10.70
N PHE A 77 19.39 8.49 11.16
CA PHE A 77 19.11 8.15 12.55
C PHE A 77 20.35 7.65 13.29
N MET A 78 21.40 7.20 12.59
CA MET A 78 22.72 6.98 13.17
C MET A 78 23.79 7.39 12.18
N GLU A 79 24.47 8.50 12.46
CA GLU A 79 25.55 9.12 11.68
C GLU A 79 26.54 8.06 11.12
N GLY A 80 26.24 7.53 9.93
CA GLY A 80 26.92 6.36 9.38
C GLY A 80 26.30 5.86 8.09
N GLU A 81 27.13 5.21 7.28
CA GLU A 81 26.72 4.64 6.00
C GLU A 81 26.51 3.13 6.09
N THR A 82 25.53 2.62 5.33
CA THR A 82 25.20 1.19 5.21
C THR A 82 25.10 0.81 3.74
N LEU A 83 25.70 -0.32 3.37
CA LEU A 83 25.59 -0.86 2.00
C LEU A 83 24.28 -1.64 1.88
N GLU A 84 23.36 -1.17 1.05
CA GLU A 84 22.04 -1.75 0.86
C GLU A 84 21.71 -1.82 -0.63
N ASP A 85 20.78 -2.71 -1.00
CA ASP A 85 20.20 -2.78 -2.33
C ASP A 85 18.68 -2.66 -2.20
N TYR A 86 18.12 -1.57 -2.73
CA TYR A 86 16.68 -1.30 -2.77
C TYR A 86 16.11 -1.33 -4.18
N SER A 87 16.82 -1.96 -5.14
CA SER A 87 16.32 -2.10 -6.52
C SER A 87 15.00 -2.86 -6.59
N ASN A 88 14.76 -3.80 -5.67
CA ASN A 88 13.49 -4.52 -5.55
C ASN A 88 12.31 -3.60 -5.17
N VAL A 89 12.56 -2.52 -4.42
CA VAL A 89 11.55 -1.50 -4.11
C VAL A 89 11.14 -0.79 -5.40
N GLY A 90 12.11 -0.40 -6.23
CA GLY A 90 11.85 0.16 -7.56
C GLY A 90 11.05 -0.74 -8.47
N ARG A 91 11.44 -2.02 -8.54
CA ARG A 91 10.72 -3.01 -9.35
C ARG A 91 9.27 -3.16 -8.88
N HIS A 92 9.05 -3.17 -7.57
CA HIS A 92 7.70 -3.16 -7.00
C HIS A 92 6.91 -1.90 -7.40
N SER A 93 7.46 -0.70 -7.18
CA SER A 93 6.78 0.56 -7.53
C SER A 93 6.46 0.67 -9.03
N MET A 94 7.33 0.13 -9.89
CA MET A 94 7.09 0.09 -11.33
C MET A 94 5.97 -0.88 -11.71
N MET A 95 5.88 -2.05 -11.07
CA MET A 95 4.73 -2.96 -11.27
C MET A 95 3.42 -2.32 -10.78
N VAL A 96 3.45 -1.61 -9.64
CA VAL A 96 2.30 -0.83 -9.12
C VAL A 96 1.90 0.28 -10.10
N ALA A 97 2.88 0.95 -10.71
CA ALA A 97 2.65 1.95 -11.73
C ALA A 97 2.04 1.35 -13.00
N ALA A 98 2.43 0.14 -13.41
CA ALA A 98 1.83 -0.56 -14.54
C ALA A 98 0.37 -0.93 -14.29
N CYS A 99 0.05 -1.43 -13.08
CA CYS A 99 -1.34 -1.64 -12.66
C CYS A 99 -2.15 -0.33 -12.72
N THR A 100 -1.57 0.76 -12.19
CA THR A 100 -2.19 2.09 -12.19
C THR A 100 -2.43 2.61 -13.60
N LEU A 101 -1.45 2.44 -14.50
CA LEU A 101 -1.56 2.84 -15.91
C LEU A 101 -2.73 2.12 -16.58
N VAL A 102 -2.83 0.79 -16.42
CA VAL A 102 -3.93 0.00 -16.98
C VAL A 102 -5.31 0.50 -16.51
N ILE A 103 -5.46 0.73 -15.20
CA ILE A 103 -6.74 1.17 -14.62
C ILE A 103 -7.08 2.59 -15.10
N THR A 104 -6.11 3.51 -15.04
CA THR A 104 -6.32 4.91 -15.41
C THR A 104 -6.57 5.09 -16.91
N GLU A 105 -5.94 4.32 -17.78
CA GLU A 105 -6.23 4.31 -19.21
C GLU A 105 -7.68 3.90 -19.49
N ALA A 106 -8.19 2.88 -18.80
CA ALA A 106 -9.58 2.45 -18.94
C ALA A 106 -10.56 3.54 -18.51
N LEU A 107 -10.30 4.15 -17.36
CA LEU A 107 -11.12 5.26 -16.84
C LEU A 107 -11.02 6.51 -17.72
N SER A 108 -9.86 6.82 -18.29
CA SER A 108 -9.69 7.92 -19.26
C SER A 108 -10.43 7.65 -20.56
N ARG A 109 -10.44 6.41 -21.08
CA ARG A 109 -11.25 6.05 -22.24
C ARG A 109 -12.75 6.19 -21.97
N ALA A 110 -13.17 5.97 -20.72
CA ALA A 110 -14.54 6.20 -20.26
C ALA A 110 -14.83 7.67 -19.90
N GLU A 111 -13.90 8.59 -20.15
CA GLU A 111 -14.01 10.03 -19.82
C GLU A 111 -14.21 10.33 -18.33
N LEU A 112 -13.80 9.40 -17.45
CA LEU A 112 -13.92 9.52 -15.99
C LEU A 112 -12.67 10.10 -15.34
N LEU A 113 -11.55 10.14 -16.06
CA LEU A 113 -10.29 10.75 -15.65
C LEU A 113 -9.68 11.55 -16.79
N THR A 114 -9.20 12.75 -16.46
CA THR A 114 -8.39 13.55 -17.37
C THR A 114 -7.00 12.93 -17.55
N LYS A 115 -6.31 13.30 -18.64
CA LYS A 115 -4.91 12.89 -18.86
C LYS A 115 -3.98 13.31 -17.72
N ALA A 116 -4.25 14.47 -17.11
CA ALA A 116 -3.46 14.99 -15.99
C ALA A 116 -3.64 14.12 -14.74
N GLU A 117 -4.87 13.74 -14.41
CA GLU A 117 -5.16 12.84 -13.28
C GLU A 117 -4.56 11.44 -13.50
N SER A 118 -4.65 10.91 -14.73
CA SER A 118 -4.05 9.62 -15.06
C SER A 118 -2.53 9.65 -14.92
N ARG A 119 -1.86 10.70 -15.45
CA ARG A 119 -0.42 10.88 -15.25
C ARG A 119 -0.09 11.01 -13.76
N GLN A 120 -0.86 11.79 -13.01
CA GLN A 120 -0.65 12.00 -11.58
C GLN A 120 -0.73 10.68 -10.81
N ALA A 121 -1.73 9.84 -11.08
CA ALA A 121 -1.87 8.53 -10.43
C ALA A 121 -0.66 7.62 -10.71
N VAL A 122 -0.20 7.55 -11.95
CA VAL A 122 0.98 6.74 -12.31
C VAL A 122 2.25 7.27 -11.65
N SER A 123 2.41 8.60 -11.61
CA SER A 123 3.58 9.25 -10.95
C SER A 123 3.59 8.97 -9.46
N ARG A 124 2.43 9.06 -8.79
CA ARG A 124 2.28 8.70 -7.37
C ARG A 124 2.60 7.22 -7.15
N ALA A 125 2.12 6.34 -8.02
CA ALA A 125 2.40 4.91 -7.94
C ALA A 125 3.91 4.59 -8.09
N LEU A 126 4.63 5.28 -8.98
CA LEU A 126 6.08 5.14 -9.11
C LEU A 126 6.83 5.60 -7.85
N LEU A 127 6.37 6.67 -7.22
CA LEU A 127 7.10 7.34 -6.13
C LEU A 127 6.60 6.98 -4.73
N HIS A 128 5.56 6.15 -4.60
CA HIS A 128 4.89 5.87 -3.32
C HIS A 128 5.83 5.28 -2.25
N ASP A 129 6.83 4.52 -2.68
CA ASP A 129 7.79 3.82 -1.82
C ASP A 129 9.20 4.47 -1.93
N ALA A 130 9.30 5.70 -2.45
CA ALA A 130 10.58 6.42 -2.59
C ALA A 130 11.29 6.62 -1.25
N CYS A 131 10.53 6.77 -0.16
CA CYS A 131 11.06 6.94 1.20
C CYS A 131 11.30 5.60 1.93
N LYS A 132 11.06 4.45 1.29
CA LYS A 132 11.19 3.12 1.90
C LYS A 132 12.56 2.83 2.54
N PRO A 133 13.70 3.27 1.97
CA PRO A 133 15.00 3.11 2.63
C PRO A 133 15.01 3.67 4.06
N TYR A 134 14.42 4.85 4.26
CA TYR A 134 14.38 5.50 5.56
C TYR A 134 13.41 4.81 6.53
N ASP A 135 12.27 4.32 6.04
CA ASP A 135 11.35 3.49 6.82
C ASP A 135 12.05 2.21 7.32
N ILE A 136 12.88 1.59 6.48
CA ILE A 136 13.63 0.39 6.83
C ILE A 136 14.63 0.70 7.94
N PHE A 137 15.39 1.81 7.84
CA PHE A 137 16.29 2.23 8.91
C PHE A 137 15.53 2.49 10.21
N LEU A 138 14.44 3.24 10.15
CA LEU A 138 13.62 3.57 11.32
C LEU A 138 13.08 2.32 12.01
N ASN A 139 12.54 1.37 11.23
CA ASN A 139 12.04 0.09 11.75
C ASN A 139 13.15 -0.77 12.38
N ARG A 140 14.36 -0.79 11.80
CA ARG A 140 15.52 -1.48 12.40
C ARG A 140 15.89 -0.88 13.76
N ARG A 141 15.81 0.45 13.92
CA ARG A 141 16.05 1.14 15.21
C ARG A 141 15.00 0.82 16.25
N ILE A 142 13.73 0.77 15.84
CA ILE A 142 12.62 0.36 16.71
C ILE A 142 12.81 -1.08 17.16
N ALA A 143 13.13 -1.99 16.23
CA ALA A 143 13.38 -3.40 16.53
C ALA A 143 14.58 -3.60 17.47
N ALA A 144 15.60 -2.74 17.37
CA ALA A 144 16.76 -2.72 18.27
C ALA A 144 16.47 -2.06 19.63
N GLY A 145 15.26 -1.55 19.87
CA GLY A 145 14.89 -0.85 21.09
C GLY A 145 15.52 0.54 21.25
N GLN A 146 16.08 1.10 20.17
CA GLN A 146 16.75 2.40 20.18
C GLN A 146 15.77 3.56 20.01
N LEU A 147 14.62 3.30 19.37
CA LEU A 147 13.52 4.25 19.19
C LEU A 147 12.20 3.61 19.62
N SER A 148 11.24 4.45 20.02
CA SER A 148 9.87 4.00 20.27
C SER A 148 9.08 3.90 18.96
N LEU A 149 8.00 3.12 18.95
CA LEU A 149 7.07 3.03 17.80
C LEU A 149 6.55 4.40 17.35
N ARG A 150 6.44 5.38 18.25
CA ARG A 150 6.00 6.74 17.93
C ARG A 150 6.94 7.47 16.97
N ALA A 151 8.17 7.01 16.81
CA ALA A 151 9.14 7.62 15.89
C ALA A 151 8.67 7.55 14.42
N LEU A 152 7.80 6.59 14.07
CA LEU A 152 7.17 6.49 12.74
C LEU A 152 6.25 7.67 12.40
N GLU A 153 5.81 8.43 13.41
CA GLU A 153 4.88 9.56 13.25
C GLU A 153 5.48 10.88 13.78
N ASP A 154 6.75 10.86 14.20
CA ASP A 154 7.42 12.01 14.80
C ASP A 154 7.86 13.01 13.71
N SER A 155 7.38 14.25 13.81
CA SER A 155 7.70 15.31 12.84
C SER A 155 9.20 15.61 12.77
N ALA A 156 9.94 15.43 13.86
CA ALA A 156 11.40 15.59 13.84
C ALA A 156 12.08 14.46 13.05
N MET A 157 11.53 13.23 13.07
CA MET A 157 12.05 12.13 12.27
C MET A 157 11.74 12.32 10.79
N LEU A 158 10.52 12.77 10.46
CA LEU A 158 10.15 13.11 9.09
C LEU A 158 11.00 14.26 8.53
N GLY A 159 11.28 15.29 9.34
CA GLY A 159 12.15 16.40 8.95
C GLY A 159 13.57 15.98 8.61
N LYS A 160 14.13 14.98 9.32
CA LYS A 160 15.45 14.41 8.96
C LYS A 160 15.44 13.73 7.59
N ILE A 161 14.34 13.07 7.22
CA ILE A 161 14.18 12.46 5.90
C ILE A 161 14.13 13.55 4.83
N GLU A 162 13.34 14.62 5.04
CA GLU A 162 13.29 15.75 4.11
C GLU A 162 14.67 16.40 3.90
N GLU A 163 15.43 16.63 4.98
CA GLU A 163 16.78 17.20 4.92
C GLU A 163 17.73 16.33 4.08
N GLU A 164 17.65 15.02 4.25
CA GLU A 164 18.50 14.09 3.50
C GLU A 164 18.08 13.99 2.02
N LEU A 165 16.78 14.03 1.72
CA LEU A 165 16.28 14.13 0.33
C LEU A 165 16.78 15.41 -0.36
N ILE A 166 16.75 16.54 0.36
CA ILE A 166 17.28 17.82 -0.15
C ILE A 166 18.78 17.72 -0.41
N ARG A 167 19.52 17.05 0.49
CA ARG A 167 20.96 16.81 0.32
C ARG A 167 21.26 15.96 -0.92
N PHE A 168 20.39 15.02 -1.25
CA PHE A 168 20.50 14.21 -2.48
C PHE A 168 20.05 14.92 -3.76
N GLY A 169 19.56 16.15 -3.66
CA GLY A 169 19.25 17.00 -4.82
C GLY A 169 17.76 17.21 -5.07
N ALA A 170 16.88 16.74 -4.18
CA ALA A 170 15.48 17.13 -4.23
C ALA A 170 15.35 18.63 -3.90
N ASP A 171 14.51 19.35 -4.63
CA ASP A 171 14.08 20.64 -4.12
C ASP A 171 13.16 20.47 -2.89
N ARG A 172 12.90 21.57 -2.17
CA ARG A 172 12.09 21.54 -0.94
C ARG A 172 10.66 21.07 -1.18
N GLU A 173 10.08 21.39 -2.34
CA GLU A 173 8.70 21.02 -2.65
C GLU A 173 8.61 19.52 -2.92
N LEU A 174 9.51 18.98 -3.74
CA LEU A 174 9.61 17.55 -4.02
C LEU A 174 9.91 16.75 -2.74
N ALA A 175 10.87 17.18 -1.92
CA ALA A 175 11.17 16.51 -0.66
C ALA A 175 9.93 16.44 0.26
N HIS A 176 9.19 17.55 0.36
CA HIS A 176 7.97 17.61 1.14
C HIS A 176 6.89 16.67 0.58
N LEU A 177 6.68 16.66 -0.73
CA LEU A 177 5.72 15.77 -1.39
C LEU A 177 6.08 14.30 -1.17
N LEU A 178 7.36 13.92 -1.28
CA LEU A 178 7.83 12.54 -1.08
C LEU A 178 7.61 12.04 0.36
N VAL A 179 7.72 12.91 1.36
CA VAL A 179 7.61 12.52 2.78
C VAL A 179 6.16 12.60 3.29
N HIS A 180 5.40 13.59 2.83
CA HIS A 180 4.11 13.93 3.42
C HIS A 180 2.90 13.56 2.56
N ASP A 181 3.06 13.36 1.25
CA ASP A 181 1.94 13.09 0.35
C ASP A 181 2.08 11.78 -0.45
N TYR A 182 3.17 11.57 -1.19
CA TYR A 182 3.36 10.34 -1.94
C TYR A 182 3.44 9.15 -0.98
N GLY A 183 2.68 8.09 -1.28
CA GLY A 183 2.58 6.90 -0.42
C GLY A 183 1.69 7.06 0.81
N SER A 184 1.12 8.23 1.08
CA SER A 184 0.17 8.42 2.19
C SER A 184 -1.07 7.50 2.08
N GLU A 185 -1.40 7.08 0.87
CA GLU A 185 -2.51 6.19 0.56
C GLU A 185 -2.13 4.70 0.49
N THR A 186 -0.85 4.30 0.52
CA THR A 186 -0.43 2.91 0.26
C THR A 186 0.02 2.19 1.54
N GLY A 187 0.04 0.86 1.55
CA GLY A 187 0.47 0.05 2.70
C GLY A 187 -0.47 0.03 3.92
N ALA A 188 -0.25 -0.95 4.80
CA ALA A 188 -1.10 -1.25 5.96
C ALA A 188 -0.71 -0.49 7.25
N GLY A 189 -0.13 0.71 7.12
CA GLY A 189 0.22 1.57 8.26
C GLY A 189 -1.00 2.28 8.84
N ILE A 190 -0.97 2.59 10.15
CA ILE A 190 -2.12 3.22 10.82
C ILE A 190 -2.48 4.58 10.22
N ARG A 191 -1.47 5.42 9.92
CA ARG A 191 -1.64 6.71 9.25
C ARG A 191 -2.36 6.56 7.91
N ASN A 192 -1.96 5.55 7.14
CA ASN A 192 -2.41 5.37 5.76
C ASN A 192 -3.84 4.85 5.73
N VAL A 193 -4.14 3.81 6.50
CA VAL A 193 -5.49 3.27 6.69
C VAL A 193 -6.43 4.34 7.27
N ARG A 194 -5.99 5.11 8.28
CA ARG A 194 -6.79 6.20 8.87
C ARG A 194 -7.06 7.34 7.88
N SER A 195 -6.14 7.62 6.96
CA SER A 195 -6.31 8.68 5.96
C SER A 195 -7.36 8.36 4.89
N LEU A 196 -7.71 7.08 4.73
CA LEU A 196 -8.65 6.60 3.73
C LEU A 196 -10.01 6.18 4.31
N LEU A 197 -10.14 6.11 5.64
CA LEU A 197 -11.37 5.70 6.32
C LEU A 197 -12.04 6.87 7.04
N SER A 198 -13.35 6.92 6.96
CA SER A 198 -14.19 7.69 7.88
C SER A 198 -15.35 6.85 8.39
N ILE A 199 -16.01 7.36 9.42
CA ILE A 199 -17.19 6.76 10.01
C ILE A 199 -18.32 7.77 9.85
N SER A 200 -19.36 7.34 9.14
CA SER A 200 -20.61 8.09 8.99
C SER A 200 -21.74 7.42 9.74
N GLN A 201 -22.94 8.01 9.66
CA GLN A 201 -24.15 7.43 10.24
C GLN A 201 -24.51 6.06 9.63
N SER A 202 -24.05 5.78 8.41
CA SER A 202 -24.25 4.51 7.71
C SER A 202 -23.17 3.46 7.99
N GLY A 203 -22.12 3.80 8.73
CA GLY A 203 -21.03 2.90 9.08
C GLY A 203 -19.67 3.34 8.52
N LEU A 204 -18.82 2.36 8.25
CA LEU A 204 -17.48 2.58 7.68
C LEU A 204 -17.60 2.98 6.20
N GLU A 205 -16.92 4.05 5.81
CA GLU A 205 -16.88 4.53 4.43
C GLU A 205 -15.46 5.00 4.06
N LEU A 206 -15.20 5.17 2.76
CA LEU A 206 -14.00 5.88 2.33
C LEU A 206 -14.11 7.36 2.68
N THR A 207 -13.01 7.97 3.13
CA THR A 207 -12.99 9.38 3.53
C THR A 207 -13.61 10.28 2.44
N PRO A 208 -14.62 11.10 2.78
CA PRO A 208 -15.23 12.04 1.85
C PRO A 208 -14.18 12.94 1.20
N GLY A 209 -14.22 13.03 -0.13
CA GLY A 209 -13.24 13.82 -0.90
C GLY A 209 -11.92 13.10 -1.18
N CYS A 210 -11.76 11.83 -0.79
CA CYS A 210 -10.64 11.01 -1.26
C CYS A 210 -10.67 10.96 -2.80
N SER A 211 -9.62 11.49 -3.43
CA SER A 211 -9.52 11.54 -4.90
C SER A 211 -9.53 10.15 -5.52
N MET A 212 -10.04 10.03 -6.75
CA MET A 212 -9.95 8.78 -7.51
C MET A 212 -8.49 8.35 -7.71
N VAL A 213 -7.59 9.32 -7.89
CA VAL A 213 -6.14 9.12 -7.98
C VAL A 213 -5.60 8.31 -6.79
N LYS A 214 -5.85 8.75 -5.56
CA LYS A 214 -5.40 8.03 -4.34
C LYS A 214 -6.03 6.64 -4.21
N GLN A 215 -7.31 6.48 -4.56
CA GLN A 215 -7.98 5.18 -4.53
C GLN A 215 -7.36 4.19 -5.53
N ILE A 216 -7.03 4.63 -6.74
CA ILE A 216 -6.37 3.78 -7.74
C ILE A 216 -4.97 3.42 -7.29
N THR A 217 -4.19 4.38 -6.77
CA THR A 217 -2.83 4.11 -6.28
C THR A 217 -2.83 3.13 -5.10
N HIS A 218 -3.74 3.30 -4.14
CA HIS A 218 -3.93 2.34 -3.04
C HIS A 218 -4.25 0.94 -3.57
N LEU A 219 -5.26 0.84 -4.44
CA LEU A 219 -5.68 -0.44 -5.00
C LEU A 219 -4.54 -1.10 -5.79
N ALA A 220 -3.80 -0.33 -6.59
CA ALA A 220 -2.70 -0.86 -7.38
C ALA A 220 -1.56 -1.42 -6.50
N ASP A 221 -1.23 -0.77 -5.39
CA ASP A 221 -0.28 -1.32 -4.40
C ASP A 221 -0.81 -2.62 -3.80
N ASP A 222 -2.07 -2.64 -3.38
CA ASP A 222 -2.71 -3.83 -2.80
C ASP A 222 -2.94 -4.97 -3.80
N LEU A 223 -2.89 -4.69 -5.11
CA LEU A 223 -2.89 -5.70 -6.16
C LEU A 223 -1.51 -6.34 -6.37
N VAL A 224 -0.42 -5.66 -6.03
CA VAL A 224 0.94 -6.12 -6.36
C VAL A 224 1.58 -6.84 -5.17
N PHE A 225 1.88 -8.11 -5.38
CA PHE A 225 2.75 -8.89 -4.50
C PHE A 225 4.14 -9.05 -5.14
N SER A 226 5.18 -8.73 -4.39
CA SER A 226 6.58 -8.89 -4.79
C SER A 226 7.23 -9.97 -3.92
N ALA A 227 8.03 -10.85 -4.51
CA ALA A 227 8.79 -11.81 -3.72
C ALA A 227 9.73 -11.10 -2.72
N ALA A 228 10.05 -11.77 -1.62
CA ALA A 228 11.15 -11.32 -0.79
C ALA A 228 12.45 -11.29 -1.63
N PRO A 229 13.37 -10.34 -1.38
CA PRO A 229 14.59 -10.18 -2.17
C PRO A 229 15.65 -11.27 -1.93
N THR A 230 15.24 -12.51 -1.71
CA THR A 230 16.11 -13.66 -1.42
C THR A 230 16.08 -14.64 -2.58
N GLY A 231 17.20 -14.77 -3.29
CA GLY A 231 17.38 -15.76 -4.36
C GLY A 231 16.82 -15.32 -5.72
N GLU A 232 16.59 -16.29 -6.61
CA GLU A 232 16.26 -16.09 -8.03
C GLU A 232 14.87 -15.47 -8.30
N LEU A 233 14.08 -15.21 -7.25
CA LEU A 233 12.71 -14.71 -7.37
C LEU A 233 12.59 -13.19 -7.12
N SER A 234 13.70 -12.48 -6.85
CA SER A 234 13.68 -11.07 -6.40
C SER A 234 12.97 -10.10 -7.37
N ASP A 235 12.90 -10.46 -8.65
CA ASP A 235 12.35 -9.62 -9.72
C ASP A 235 10.97 -10.09 -10.18
N GLN A 236 10.41 -11.07 -9.46
CA GLN A 236 9.10 -11.65 -9.76
C GLN A 236 7.99 -10.94 -8.98
N HIS A 237 6.94 -10.59 -9.72
CA HIS A 237 5.74 -9.99 -9.18
C HIS A 237 4.50 -10.78 -9.59
N TRP A 238 3.50 -10.77 -8.71
CA TRP A 238 2.19 -11.34 -8.94
C TRP A 238 1.13 -10.25 -8.77
N ILE A 239 0.08 -10.33 -9.59
CA ILE A 239 -1.10 -9.51 -9.42
C ILE A 239 -2.17 -10.35 -8.72
N LEU A 240 -2.46 -10.01 -7.48
CA LEU A 240 -3.32 -10.75 -6.55
C LEU A 240 -4.45 -9.83 -6.06
N THR A 241 -5.56 -10.37 -5.58
CA THR A 241 -6.48 -9.58 -4.75
C THR A 241 -5.79 -9.22 -3.43
N ALA A 242 -6.25 -8.16 -2.75
CA ALA A 242 -5.70 -7.78 -1.44
C ALA A 242 -5.71 -8.97 -0.45
N HIS A 243 -6.81 -9.73 -0.43
CA HIS A 243 -6.94 -10.93 0.40
C HIS A 243 -5.92 -12.02 0.05
N GLU A 244 -5.70 -12.29 -1.24
CA GLU A 244 -4.67 -13.22 -1.72
C GLU A 244 -3.25 -12.73 -1.37
N ARG A 245 -2.96 -11.43 -1.52
CA ARG A 245 -1.69 -10.79 -1.14
C ARG A 245 -1.38 -10.99 0.34
N TYR A 246 -2.34 -10.68 1.23
CA TYR A 246 -2.16 -10.87 2.67
C TYR A 246 -1.96 -12.34 3.05
N SER A 247 -2.64 -13.25 2.36
CA SER A 247 -2.46 -14.70 2.52
C SER A 247 -1.07 -15.16 2.09
N ALA A 248 -0.66 -14.81 0.87
CA ALA A 248 0.62 -15.20 0.27
C ALA A 248 1.83 -14.67 1.06
N THR A 249 1.72 -13.46 1.62
CA THR A 249 2.80 -12.83 2.39
C THR A 249 3.04 -13.51 3.75
N GLN A 250 2.12 -14.38 4.22
CA GLN A 250 2.10 -14.90 5.59
C GLN A 250 2.18 -13.75 6.62
N PHE A 251 1.35 -12.72 6.42
CA PHE A 251 1.45 -11.45 7.15
C PHE A 251 1.47 -11.63 8.69
N PHE A 252 0.71 -12.59 9.21
CA PHE A 252 0.70 -12.98 10.62
C PHE A 252 2.07 -13.35 11.21
N ARG A 253 3.04 -13.76 10.38
CA ARG A 253 4.43 -14.10 10.78
C ARG A 253 5.42 -12.97 10.54
N LYS A 254 5.26 -12.20 9.46
CA LYS A 254 6.26 -11.20 9.00
C LYS A 254 5.95 -9.75 9.41
N ALA A 255 4.67 -9.42 9.64
CA ALA A 255 4.21 -8.06 9.97
C ALA A 255 3.30 -8.08 11.21
N TYR A 256 3.81 -8.64 12.31
CA TYR A 256 3.07 -8.85 13.56
C TYR A 256 2.28 -7.63 14.05
N THR A 257 2.84 -6.43 13.85
CA THR A 257 2.20 -5.16 14.21
C THR A 257 0.89 -4.94 13.44
N THR A 258 0.85 -5.13 12.12
CA THR A 258 -0.38 -4.95 11.31
C THR A 258 -1.49 -6.00 11.55
N TRP A 259 -1.13 -7.13 12.18
CA TRP A 259 -2.08 -8.18 12.57
C TRP A 259 -2.72 -7.91 13.93
N ARG A 260 -1.99 -7.28 14.86
CA ARG A 260 -2.50 -6.96 16.21
C ARG A 260 -2.93 -5.52 16.37
N VAL A 261 -2.28 -4.58 15.70
CA VAL A 261 -2.67 -3.18 15.71
C VAL A 261 -3.86 -3.00 14.77
N GLY A 262 -4.78 -2.15 15.18
CA GLY A 262 -5.99 -1.85 14.43
C GLY A 262 -6.52 -0.46 14.73
N LEU A 263 -7.72 -0.21 14.26
CA LEU A 263 -8.49 1.00 14.57
C LEU A 263 -9.71 0.62 15.40
N GLY A 264 -10.10 1.53 16.29
CA GLY A 264 -11.28 1.43 17.12
C GLY A 264 -11.95 2.77 17.31
N LEU A 265 -13.05 2.78 18.05
CA LEU A 265 -13.74 3.96 18.53
C LEU A 265 -13.64 4.00 20.05
N ASN A 266 -13.21 5.13 20.61
CA ASN A 266 -13.25 5.35 22.06
C ASN A 266 -14.69 5.60 22.55
N GLY A 267 -14.86 5.78 23.86
CA GLY A 267 -16.17 6.07 24.47
C GLY A 267 -16.85 7.35 23.97
N ASP A 268 -16.11 8.26 23.33
CA ASP A 268 -16.63 9.48 22.70
C ASP A 268 -16.97 9.28 21.21
N GLY A 269 -16.81 8.06 20.69
CA GLY A 269 -17.03 7.74 19.27
C GLY A 269 -15.92 8.27 18.35
N GLN A 270 -14.79 8.72 18.89
CA GLN A 270 -13.64 9.17 18.09
C GLN A 270 -12.76 7.98 17.71
N MET A 271 -12.28 7.99 16.46
CA MET A 271 -11.39 6.95 15.96
C MET A 271 -10.04 7.00 16.70
N CYS A 272 -9.61 5.86 17.24
CA CYS A 272 -8.37 5.72 17.99
C CYS A 272 -7.55 4.51 17.51
N GLU A 273 -6.26 4.52 17.83
CA GLU A 273 -5.38 3.35 17.67
C GLU A 273 -5.71 2.29 18.71
N VAL A 274 -5.76 1.03 18.26
CA VAL A 274 -5.85 -0.13 19.15
C VAL A 274 -4.55 -0.90 19.02
N THR A 275 -3.71 -0.87 20.05
CA THR A 275 -2.38 -1.50 20.04
C THR A 275 -2.45 -3.03 19.97
N ASP A 276 -3.56 -3.62 20.42
CA ASP A 276 -3.85 -5.04 20.30
C ASP A 276 -5.36 -5.31 20.20
N VAL A 277 -5.85 -5.61 19.00
CA VAL A 277 -7.26 -5.91 18.71
C VAL A 277 -7.77 -7.18 19.41
N TYR A 278 -6.86 -8.00 19.97
CA TYR A 278 -7.21 -9.19 20.74
C TYR A 278 -7.22 -8.97 22.26
N SER A 279 -6.77 -7.81 22.75
CA SER A 279 -6.72 -7.46 24.18
C SER A 279 -7.13 -6.00 24.38
N VAL A 280 -8.41 -5.73 24.14
CA VAL A 280 -8.94 -4.37 23.98
C VAL A 280 -9.47 -3.85 25.32
N PRO A 281 -9.20 -2.57 25.68
CA PRO A 281 -9.88 -1.89 26.78
C PRO A 281 -11.41 -1.92 26.65
N ALA A 282 -12.11 -2.00 27.78
CA ALA A 282 -13.57 -2.18 27.80
C ALA A 282 -14.37 -1.00 27.20
N ASP A 283 -13.74 0.17 27.07
CA ASP A 283 -14.29 1.42 26.56
C ASP A 283 -14.00 1.65 25.06
N ILE A 284 -13.40 0.66 24.37
CA ILE A 284 -13.08 0.75 22.95
C ILE A 284 -13.91 -0.25 22.13
N PHE A 285 -14.58 0.23 21.09
CA PHE A 285 -15.20 -0.60 20.06
C PHE A 285 -14.19 -0.83 18.92
N VAL A 286 -13.79 -2.07 18.66
CA VAL A 286 -12.82 -2.38 17.61
C VAL A 286 -13.49 -2.39 16.24
N LEU A 287 -12.92 -1.64 15.28
CA LEU A 287 -13.33 -1.68 13.88
C LEU A 287 -12.70 -2.88 13.16
N GLY A 288 -11.40 -3.08 13.37
CA GLY A 288 -10.67 -4.22 12.82
C GLY A 288 -9.15 -4.02 12.88
N PRO A 289 -8.38 -5.10 12.63
CA PRO A 289 -6.93 -4.99 12.45
C PRO A 289 -6.59 -4.24 11.14
N LEU A 290 -5.40 -3.66 11.07
CA LEU A 290 -4.99 -2.82 9.93
C LEU A 290 -5.02 -3.56 8.59
N HIS A 291 -4.61 -4.83 8.53
CA HIS A 291 -4.67 -5.62 7.30
C HIS A 291 -6.11 -5.86 6.81
N GLY A 292 -7.04 -6.14 7.73
CA GLY A 292 -8.45 -6.34 7.40
C GLY A 292 -9.06 -5.06 6.85
N LEU A 293 -8.77 -3.93 7.50
CA LEU A 293 -9.20 -2.61 7.06
C LEU A 293 -8.61 -2.23 5.68
N SER A 294 -7.34 -2.52 5.42
CA SER A 294 -6.74 -2.31 4.08
C SER A 294 -7.42 -3.15 3.02
N SER A 295 -7.66 -4.44 3.29
CA SER A 295 -8.39 -5.33 2.37
C SER A 295 -9.80 -4.81 2.08
N TRP A 296 -10.48 -4.27 3.08
CA TRP A 296 -11.80 -3.67 2.92
C TRP A 296 -11.78 -2.40 2.05
N ILE A 297 -10.77 -1.52 2.24
CA ILE A 297 -10.58 -0.32 1.42
C ILE A 297 -10.38 -0.74 -0.05
N SER A 298 -9.50 -1.72 -0.29
CA SER A 298 -9.23 -2.26 -1.62
C SER A 298 -10.47 -2.86 -2.27
N ASN A 299 -11.26 -3.66 -1.55
CA ASN A 299 -12.52 -4.21 -2.06
C ASN A 299 -13.53 -3.11 -2.40
N THR A 300 -13.60 -2.05 -1.58
CA THR A 300 -14.47 -0.89 -1.84
C THR A 300 -14.02 -0.13 -3.09
N CYS A 301 -12.71 0.02 -3.31
CA CYS A 301 -12.16 0.60 -4.54
C CYS A 301 -12.46 -0.28 -5.77
N CYS A 302 -12.31 -1.60 -5.68
CA CYS A 302 -12.68 -2.55 -6.73
C CYS A 302 -14.15 -2.43 -7.11
N ASN A 303 -15.06 -2.42 -6.12
CA ASN A 303 -16.49 -2.25 -6.33
C ASN A 303 -16.78 -0.96 -7.11
N ARG A 304 -16.15 0.15 -6.70
CA ARG A 304 -16.31 1.44 -7.37
C ARG A 304 -15.79 1.41 -8.81
N ILE A 305 -14.62 0.84 -9.05
CA ILE A 305 -14.03 0.75 -10.40
C ILE A 305 -14.88 -0.15 -11.31
N CYS A 306 -15.33 -1.32 -10.83
CA CYS A 306 -16.23 -2.17 -11.58
C CYS A 306 -17.51 -1.43 -11.97
N LEU A 307 -18.14 -0.69 -11.05
CA LEU A 307 -19.34 0.11 -11.36
C LEU A 307 -19.11 1.19 -12.43
N LEU A 308 -17.87 1.66 -12.58
CA LEU A 308 -17.49 2.70 -13.53
C LEU A 308 -17.08 2.14 -14.90
N LEU A 309 -16.58 0.91 -14.96
CA LEU A 309 -16.09 0.28 -16.17
C LEU A 309 -17.03 -0.84 -16.62
N SER A 310 -17.77 -0.60 -17.69
CA SER A 310 -18.75 -1.55 -18.23
C SER A 310 -18.16 -2.86 -18.76
N GLU A 311 -16.85 -2.94 -18.97
CA GLU A 311 -16.15 -4.15 -19.38
C GLU A 311 -15.84 -5.12 -18.23
N LEU A 312 -16.09 -4.71 -16.97
CA LEU A 312 -15.82 -5.51 -15.78
C LEU A 312 -17.07 -6.23 -15.27
N ASP A 313 -16.88 -7.46 -14.81
CA ASP A 313 -17.91 -8.20 -14.06
C ASP A 313 -18.10 -7.58 -12.66
N HIS A 314 -19.36 -7.48 -12.23
CA HIS A 314 -19.76 -6.95 -10.92
C HIS A 314 -20.04 -8.04 -9.88
N VAL A 315 -20.07 -9.33 -10.27
CA VAL A 315 -20.35 -10.44 -9.36
C VAL A 315 -19.21 -10.64 -8.35
N ASP A 316 -17.96 -10.53 -8.82
CA ASP A 316 -16.76 -10.55 -7.98
C ASP A 316 -15.82 -9.41 -8.41
N PRO A 317 -16.01 -8.20 -7.88
CA PRO A 317 -15.27 -7.03 -8.34
C PRO A 317 -13.76 -7.12 -8.14
N ALA A 318 -13.30 -7.74 -7.03
CA ALA A 318 -11.88 -7.89 -6.75
C ALA A 318 -11.20 -8.81 -7.78
N GLU A 319 -11.81 -9.97 -8.05
CA GLU A 319 -11.30 -10.92 -9.04
C GLU A 319 -11.41 -10.36 -10.47
N SER A 320 -12.47 -9.62 -10.76
CA SER A 320 -12.70 -8.97 -12.06
C SER A 320 -11.62 -7.93 -12.36
N VAL A 321 -11.32 -7.04 -11.42
CA VAL A 321 -10.23 -6.06 -11.54
C VAL A 321 -8.87 -6.77 -11.66
N LYS A 322 -8.60 -7.80 -10.83
CA LYS A 322 -7.36 -8.59 -10.92
C LYS A 322 -7.13 -9.14 -12.32
N ARG A 323 -8.12 -9.84 -12.89
CA ARG A 323 -8.04 -10.44 -14.23
C ARG A 323 -7.89 -9.40 -15.33
N PHE A 324 -8.62 -8.28 -15.21
CA PHE A 324 -8.50 -7.16 -16.14
C PHE A 324 -7.05 -6.63 -16.17
N VAL A 325 -6.49 -6.33 -15.00
CA VAL A 325 -5.12 -5.83 -14.86
C VAL A 325 -4.11 -6.83 -15.41
N GLN A 326 -4.19 -8.11 -15.00
CA GLN A 326 -3.31 -9.16 -15.50
C GLN A 326 -3.32 -9.28 -17.03
N SER A 327 -4.49 -9.26 -17.64
CA SER A 327 -4.64 -9.37 -19.10
C SER A 327 -3.96 -8.20 -19.83
N ARG A 328 -4.17 -6.97 -19.33
CA ARG A 328 -3.64 -5.76 -19.96
C ARG A 328 -2.14 -5.58 -19.73
N ILE A 329 -1.61 -5.94 -18.55
CA ILE A 329 -0.16 -5.91 -18.30
C ILE A 329 0.58 -6.87 -19.25
N ARG A 330 0.04 -8.07 -19.50
CA ARG A 330 0.63 -8.97 -20.51
C ARG A 330 0.68 -8.32 -21.89
N GLY A 331 -0.36 -7.56 -22.25
CA GLY A 331 -0.40 -6.79 -23.49
C GLY A 331 0.65 -5.68 -23.53
N LEU A 332 0.80 -4.91 -22.43
CA LEU A 332 1.82 -3.87 -22.31
C LEU A 332 3.23 -4.45 -22.48
N ILE A 333 3.53 -5.52 -21.76
CA ILE A 333 4.83 -6.22 -21.83
C ILE A 333 5.10 -6.78 -23.22
N ALA A 334 4.10 -7.32 -23.91
CA ALA A 334 4.27 -7.84 -25.27
C ALA A 334 4.49 -6.75 -26.33
N SER A 335 4.20 -5.48 -25.98
CA SER A 335 4.31 -4.32 -26.88
C SER A 335 5.50 -3.41 -26.59
N ALA A 336 6.14 -3.58 -25.42
CA ALA A 336 7.39 -2.94 -25.05
C ALA A 336 8.56 -3.68 -25.71
#